data_AF-A0A6B2VLE5-F1
#
_entry.id   AF-A0A6B2VLE5-F1
#
_cell.length_a   1.000
_cell.length_b   1.000
_cell.length_c   1.000
_cell.angle_alpha   90.00
_cell.angle_beta   90.00
_cell.angle_gamma   90.00
#
_symmetry.space_group_name_H-M   'P 1'
#
loop_
_entity.id
_entity.type
_entity.pdbx_description
1 polymer ?
#
loop_
_entity_poly.entity_id
_entity_poly.type
_entity_poly.pdbx_seq_one_letter_code
_entity_poly.pdbx_strand_id
1 'polypeptide(L)'
;MTARDELRREMVHNHLYMTEDRADELIGAVLAEVAATANAKIQAVRDLHRPVEHSGITICAECSGWDGETTDNSPCGYEHCPTLRALDGRETS
;
A
#
# COMPACT_ATOMS: atom_id res chain seq x y z
N MET A 1 -0.01 18.78 -17.51
CA MET A 1 1.40 18.52 -17.15
C MET A 1 1.36 17.51 -16.01
N THR A 2 1.89 16.32 -16.22
CA THR A 2 1.89 15.26 -15.20
C THR A 2 3.09 15.43 -14.25
N ALA A 3 3.03 14.83 -13.06
CA ALA A 3 4.18 14.78 -12.15
C ALA A 3 5.41 14.13 -12.80
N ARG A 4 5.20 13.19 -13.73
CA ARG A 4 6.24 12.60 -14.56
C ARG A 4 6.88 13.64 -15.49
N ASP A 5 6.07 14.45 -16.15
CA ASP A 5 6.56 15.48 -17.08
C ASP A 5 7.35 16.57 -16.35
N GLU A 6 6.93 16.93 -15.13
CA GLU A 6 7.61 17.88 -14.26
C GLU A 6 8.98 17.34 -13.80
N LEU A 7 9.02 16.11 -13.29
CA LEU A 7 10.25 15.45 -12.89
C LEU A 7 11.22 15.28 -14.07
N ARG A 8 10.73 14.88 -15.26
CA ARG A 8 11.51 14.79 -16.49
C ARG A 8 12.13 16.13 -16.85
N ARG A 9 11.35 17.21 -16.78
CA ARG A 9 11.80 18.57 -17.09
C ARG A 9 12.86 19.04 -16.10
N GLU A 10 12.66 18.82 -14.80
CA GLU A 10 13.65 19.17 -13.76
C GLU A 10 14.94 18.38 -13.93
N MET A 11 14.86 17.08 -14.22
CA MET A 11 16.02 16.20 -14.40
C MET A 11 16.86 16.59 -15.61
N VAL A 12 16.23 16.97 -16.73
CA VAL A 12 16.92 17.48 -17.94
C VAL A 12 17.46 18.91 -17.71
N HIS A 13 16.79 19.72 -16.89
CA HIS A 13 17.17 21.12 -16.64
C HIS A 13 18.30 21.28 -15.62
N ASN A 14 18.31 20.50 -14.53
CA ASN A 14 19.30 20.62 -13.44
C ASN A 14 20.61 19.86 -13.71
N HIS A 15 20.58 18.79 -14.50
CA HIS A 15 21.80 18.08 -14.89
C HIS A 15 22.18 18.46 -16.32
N LEU A 16 23.14 19.39 -16.44
CA LEU A 16 23.74 19.88 -17.69
C LEU A 16 24.27 18.81 -18.69
N TYR A 17 24.08 17.50 -18.44
CA TYR A 17 24.50 16.40 -19.30
C TYR A 17 23.57 15.15 -19.29
N MET A 18 22.28 15.27 -18.95
CA MET A 18 21.36 14.11 -19.07
C MET A 18 20.45 14.22 -20.29
N THR A 19 20.43 13.16 -21.12
CA THR A 19 19.53 13.07 -22.26
C THR A 19 18.11 12.78 -21.80
N GLU A 20 17.12 13.14 -22.63
CA GLU A 20 15.72 12.83 -22.38
C GLU A 20 15.49 11.32 -22.19
N ASP A 21 16.12 10.50 -23.04
CA ASP A 21 16.04 9.03 -22.96
C ASP A 21 16.55 8.52 -21.61
N ARG A 22 17.68 9.07 -21.13
CA ARG A 22 18.25 8.68 -19.84
C ARG A 22 17.37 9.11 -18.67
N ALA A 23 16.74 10.27 -18.77
CA ALA A 23 15.77 10.73 -17.77
C ALA A 23 14.54 9.81 -17.72
N ASP A 24 14.00 9.42 -18.89
CA ASP A 24 12.86 8.52 -18.98
C ASP A 24 13.18 7.10 -18.47
N GLU A 25 14.39 6.59 -18.72
CA GLU A 25 14.86 5.32 -18.16
C GLU A 25 14.90 5.35 -16.62
N LEU A 26 15.49 6.40 -16.04
CA LEU A 26 15.61 6.53 -14.59
C LEU A 26 14.25 6.70 -13.92
N ILE A 27 13.39 7.54 -14.49
CA ILE A 27 12.01 7.71 -14.00
C ILE A 27 11.26 6.37 -14.09
N GLY A 28 11.40 5.65 -15.20
CA GLY A 28 10.81 4.31 -15.36
C GLY A 28 11.29 3.32 -14.30
N ALA A 29 12.59 3.28 -14.03
CA ALA A 29 13.19 2.39 -13.03
C ALA A 29 12.68 2.69 -11.61
N VAL A 30 12.66 3.97 -11.23
CA VAL A 30 12.16 4.39 -9.90
C VAL A 30 10.67 4.09 -9.76
N LEU A 31 9.86 4.36 -10.80
CA LEU A 31 8.44 4.03 -10.77
C LEU A 31 8.18 2.53 -10.64
N ALA A 32 8.98 1.70 -11.33
CA ALA A 32 8.89 0.25 -11.21
C ALA A 32 9.26 -0.25 -9.80
N GLU A 33 10.31 0.30 -9.20
CA GLU A 33 10.72 -0.02 -7.83
C GLU A 33 9.66 0.40 -6.80
N VAL A 34 9.10 1.60 -6.94
CA VAL A 34 8.01 2.10 -6.10
C VAL A 34 6.78 1.21 -6.23
N ALA A 35 6.41 0.84 -7.46
CA ALA A 35 5.26 -0.05 -7.70
C ALA A 35 5.49 -1.44 -7.10
N ALA A 36 6.69 -2.01 -7.24
CA ALA A 36 7.06 -3.30 -6.65
C ALA A 36 6.97 -3.26 -5.12
N THR A 37 7.52 -2.20 -4.51
CA THR A 37 7.46 -1.99 -3.05
C THR A 37 6.02 -1.81 -2.56
N ALA A 38 5.21 -1.03 -3.29
CA ALA A 38 3.81 -0.82 -2.96
C ALA A 38 3.02 -2.14 -3.05
N ASN A 39 3.22 -2.92 -4.10
CA ASN A 39 2.58 -4.22 -4.28
C ASN A 39 2.97 -5.20 -3.17
N ALA A 40 4.25 -5.26 -2.79
CA ALA A 40 4.70 -6.09 -1.68
C ALA A 40 4.02 -5.70 -0.36
N LYS A 41 3.91 -4.40 -0.06
CA LYS A 41 3.23 -3.91 1.15
C LYS A 41 1.72 -4.22 1.11
N ILE A 42 1.06 -4.07 -0.03
CA ILE A 42 -0.36 -4.43 -0.19
C ILE A 42 -0.56 -5.92 0.04
N GLN A 43 0.32 -6.76 -0.51
CA GLN A 43 0.22 -8.21 -0.34
C GLN A 43 0.40 -8.61 1.13
N ALA A 44 1.38 -8.03 1.83
CA ALA A 44 1.57 -8.28 3.26
C ALA A 44 0.32 -7.94 4.09
N VAL A 45 -0.36 -6.83 3.78
CA VAL A 45 -1.62 -6.46 4.44
C VAL A 45 -2.72 -7.48 4.12
N ARG A 46 -2.83 -7.92 2.87
CA ARG A 46 -3.82 -8.93 2.45
C ARG A 46 -3.60 -10.28 3.12
N ASP A 47 -2.35 -10.70 3.29
CA ASP A 47 -2.00 -11.96 3.94
C ASP A 47 -2.38 -11.98 5.43
N LEU A 48 -2.42 -10.80 6.06
CA LEU A 48 -2.85 -10.63 7.45
C LEU A 48 -4.36 -10.40 7.57
N HIS A 49 -5.01 -9.90 6.53
CA HIS A 49 -6.43 -9.60 6.54
C HIS A 49 -7.24 -10.87 6.36
N ARG A 50 -8.22 -11.08 7.24
CA ARG A 50 -9.14 -12.23 7.16
C ARG A 50 -10.53 -11.74 6.73
N PRO A 51 -10.77 -11.55 5.41
CA PRO A 51 -12.08 -11.16 4.91
C PRO A 51 -13.07 -12.32 5.00
N VAL A 52 -14.30 -12.04 5.42
CA VAL A 52 -15.42 -13.00 5.45
C VAL A 52 -16.68 -12.36 4.90
N GLU A 53 -17.51 -13.14 4.21
CA GLU A 53 -18.83 -12.71 3.74
C GLU A 53 -19.87 -12.95 4.84
N HIS A 54 -20.56 -11.90 5.26
CA HIS A 54 -21.65 -11.99 6.23
C HIS A 54 -22.79 -11.06 5.82
N SER A 55 -24.02 -11.59 5.74
CA SER A 55 -25.21 -10.81 5.36
C SER A 55 -25.08 -10.02 4.04
N GLY A 56 -24.30 -10.54 3.08
CA GLY A 56 -24.09 -9.92 1.76
C GLY A 56 -23.05 -8.80 1.72
N ILE A 57 -22.27 -8.62 2.79
CA ILE A 57 -21.14 -7.68 2.85
C ILE A 57 -19.85 -8.41 3.25
N THR A 58 -18.73 -7.97 2.67
CA THR A 58 -17.39 -8.41 3.09
C THR A 58 -16.95 -7.62 4.34
N ILE A 59 -16.61 -8.32 5.41
CA ILE A 59 -16.10 -7.73 6.66
C ILE A 59 -14.75 -8.34 7.05
N CYS A 60 -13.99 -7.64 7.89
CA CYS A 60 -12.81 -8.21 8.54
C CYS A 60 -13.27 -9.07 9.72
N ALA A 61 -12.95 -10.35 9.74
CA ALA A 61 -13.36 -11.23 10.81
C ALA A 61 -12.86 -10.77 12.20
N GLU A 62 -11.62 -10.26 12.30
CA GLU A 62 -11.08 -9.80 13.59
C GLU A 62 -11.75 -8.51 14.08
N CYS A 63 -11.89 -7.52 13.18
CA CYS A 63 -12.50 -6.23 13.53
C CYS A 63 -14.02 -6.30 13.72
N SER A 64 -14.65 -7.40 13.35
CA SER A 64 -16.09 -7.62 13.51
C SER A 64 -16.44 -8.61 14.62
N GLY A 65 -15.45 -9.27 15.24
CA GLY A 65 -15.72 -10.31 16.22
C GLY A 65 -16.34 -11.57 15.61
N TRP A 66 -16.06 -11.85 14.33
CA TRP A 66 -16.58 -13.03 13.64
C TRP A 66 -16.01 -14.32 14.24
N ASP A 67 -16.89 -15.16 14.76
CA ASP A 67 -16.54 -16.47 15.34
C ASP A 67 -16.78 -17.65 14.39
N GLY A 68 -17.41 -17.41 13.24
CA GLY A 68 -17.83 -18.43 12.28
C GLY A 68 -19.33 -18.42 12.01
N GLU A 69 -20.12 -17.80 12.89
CA GLU A 69 -21.59 -17.77 12.77
C GLU A 69 -22.16 -16.35 12.93
N THR A 70 -21.61 -15.55 13.84
CA THR A 70 -22.12 -14.21 14.17
C THR A 70 -21.01 -13.17 14.34
N THR A 71 -21.40 -11.89 14.30
CA THR A 71 -20.58 -10.73 14.65
C THR A 71 -21.02 -10.09 15.98
N ASP A 72 -21.85 -10.77 16.78
CA ASP A 72 -22.33 -10.25 18.08
C ASP A 72 -21.25 -10.26 19.18
N ASN A 73 -20.10 -10.88 18.91
CA ASN A 73 -18.97 -10.87 19.83
C ASN A 73 -18.25 -9.52 19.80
N SER A 74 -17.53 -9.23 20.88
CA SER A 74 -16.65 -8.06 20.90
C SER A 74 -15.55 -8.19 19.84
N PRO A 75 -15.36 -7.20 18.96
CA PRO A 75 -14.22 -7.13 18.06
C PRO A 75 -12.89 -7.24 18.80
N CYS A 76 -11.84 -7.67 18.09
CA CYS A 76 -10.50 -7.47 18.63
C CYS A 76 -10.24 -5.96 18.78
N GLY A 77 -9.60 -5.55 19.88
CA GLY A 77 -9.10 -4.18 20.03
C GLY A 77 -8.21 -3.78 18.85
N TYR A 78 -8.07 -2.47 18.61
CA TYR A 78 -7.26 -1.93 17.51
C TYR A 78 -5.83 -2.48 17.55
N GLU A 79 -5.26 -2.50 18.76
CA GLU A 79 -3.96 -3.04 19.15
C GLU A 79 -3.84 -4.56 19.01
N HIS A 80 -4.94 -5.26 18.73
CA HIS A 80 -4.99 -6.72 18.63
C HIS A 80 -5.27 -7.21 17.20
N CYS A 81 -5.68 -6.34 16.27
CA CYS A 81 -5.86 -6.71 14.87
C CYS A 81 -4.50 -6.79 14.14
N PRO A 82 -4.09 -7.96 13.61
CA PRO A 82 -2.81 -8.09 12.89
C PRO A 82 -2.69 -7.14 11.69
N THR A 83 -3.80 -6.95 10.95
CA THR A 83 -3.84 -6.03 9.81
C THR A 83 -3.63 -4.58 10.23
N LEU A 84 -4.32 -4.11 11.28
CA LEU A 84 -4.24 -2.71 11.71
C LEU A 84 -2.86 -2.39 12.30
N ARG A 85 -2.31 -3.30 13.11
CA ARG A 85 -0.92 -3.17 13.61
C ARG A 85 0.11 -3.06 12.49
N ALA A 86 -0.07 -3.81 11.40
CA ALA A 86 0.81 -3.73 10.24
C ALA A 86 0.68 -2.40 9.48
N LEU A 87 -0.47 -1.73 9.57
CA LEU A 87 -0.66 -0.37 9.05
C LEU A 87 -0.07 0.69 9.98
N ASP A 88 -0.18 0.53 11.30
CA ASP A 88 0.40 1.43 12.32
C ASP A 88 1.91 1.44 12.33
N GLY A 89 2.56 0.36 11.88
CA GLY A 89 4.01 0.32 11.64
C GLY A 89 4.51 1.34 10.61
N ARG A 90 3.63 2.19 10.07
CA ARG A 90 3.96 3.38 9.29
C ARG A 90 3.95 4.62 10.19
N GLU A 91 5.04 4.81 10.93
CA GLU A 91 5.75 6.09 11.09
C GLU A 91 6.92 5.89 12.06
N THR A 92 8.08 6.45 11.71
CA THR A 92 9.39 6.44 12.41
C THR A 92 10.33 5.25 12.18
N SER A 93 10.85 5.11 10.95
CA SER A 93 12.30 5.11 10.75
C SER A 93 12.68 5.49 9.32
#